data_AF-A0A8T4MR06-F1
#
_entry.id   AF-A0A8T4MR06-F1
#
_cell.length_a   1.000
_cell.length_b   1.000
_cell.length_c   1.000
_cell.angle_alpha   90.00
_cell.angle_beta   90.00
_cell.angle_gamma   90.00
#
_symmetry.space_group_name_H-M   'P 1'
#
loop_
_entity.id
_entity.type
_entity.pdbx_description
1 polymer ?
#
loop_
_entity_poly.entity_id
_entity_poly.type
_entity_poly.pdbx_seq_one_letter_code
_entity_poly.pdbx_strand_id
1 'polypeptide(L)'
;MSQKSRVREITITDDRGAFTSFFKKITGDKSDFNLKSLSSIRSLLTNEKARIIHVIKTRNPKSIYEVAKMVQRDFKSVSQDINLLEEFGFIDLIKENTGGRKRLRPVTVIDILKIEIVL
;
A
#
# COMPACT_ATOMS: atom_id res chain seq x y z
N MET A 1 -23.67 -11.05 8.27
CA MET A 1 -22.47 -11.11 9.13
C MET A 1 -21.54 -9.98 8.72
N SER A 2 -21.33 -8.98 9.59
CA SER A 2 -20.51 -7.80 9.29
C SER A 2 -19.05 -8.23 9.11
N GLN A 3 -18.52 -8.20 7.89
CA GLN A 3 -17.07 -8.35 7.67
C GLN A 3 -16.37 -7.25 8.48
N LYS A 4 -15.52 -7.63 9.43
CA LYS A 4 -14.62 -6.68 10.09
C LYS A 4 -13.75 -6.04 9.01
N SER A 5 -13.91 -4.74 8.77
CA SER A 5 -13.08 -4.00 7.83
C SER A 5 -11.62 -4.05 8.25
N ARG A 6 -10.70 -4.26 7.30
CA ARG A 6 -9.26 -4.28 7.57
C ARG A 6 -8.75 -2.84 7.69
N VAL A 7 -8.58 -2.36 8.91
CA VAL A 7 -8.15 -0.98 9.20
C VAL A 7 -6.64 -0.93 9.37
N ARG A 8 -5.99 0.04 8.71
CA ARG A 8 -4.58 0.39 8.93
C ARG A 8 -4.51 1.74 9.62
N GLU A 9 -3.79 1.81 10.75
CA GLU A 9 -3.63 3.03 11.53
C GLU A 9 -2.20 3.57 11.42
N ILE A 10 -2.09 4.88 11.26
CA ILE A 10 -0.83 5.64 11.29
C ILE A 10 -0.98 6.72 12.34
N THR A 11 -0.09 6.72 13.33
CA THR A 11 -0.01 7.80 14.32
C THR A 11 1.22 8.66 14.03
N ILE A 12 0.99 9.96 13.91
CA ILE A 12 2.01 11.00 13.76
C ILE A 12 2.05 11.77 15.07
N THR A 13 3.24 11.95 15.64
CA THR A 13 3.47 12.70 16.88
C THR A 13 4.37 13.91 16.60
N ASP A 14 4.08 15.05 17.20
CA ASP A 14 5.06 16.15 17.24
C ASP A 14 6.19 15.81 18.22
N ASP A 15 7.43 15.98 17.79
CA ASP A 15 8.61 16.05 18.65
C ASP A 15 9.30 17.38 18.41
N ARG A 16 8.98 18.38 19.25
CA ARG A 16 9.64 19.70 19.28
C ARG A 16 9.57 20.41 17.93
N GLY A 17 8.40 20.42 17.29
CA GLY A 17 8.17 21.07 15.99
C GLY A 17 8.59 20.23 14.78
N ALA A 18 8.86 18.94 14.98
CA ALA A 18 9.09 17.99 13.91
C ALA A 18 8.15 16.79 14.04
N PHE A 19 7.39 16.50 12.99
CA PHE A 19 6.55 15.31 12.97
C PHE A 19 7.40 14.04 12.91
N THR A 20 7.14 13.10 13.82
CA THR A 20 7.65 11.74 13.83
C THR A 20 6.49 10.76 13.62
N SER A 21 6.72 9.60 13.03
CA SER A 21 5.65 8.62 12.78
C SER A 21 6.07 7.23 13.22
N PHE A 22 5.12 6.50 13.81
CA PHE A 22 5.27 5.09 14.15
C PHE A 22 4.31 4.26 13.29
N PHE A 23 4.85 3.45 12.38
CA PHE A 23 4.07 2.51 11.58
C PHE A 23 4.12 1.12 12.24
N LYS A 24 3.06 0.70 12.93
CA LYS A 24 2.99 -0.65 13.51
C LYS A 24 2.40 -1.64 12.50
N LYS A 25 3.21 -2.54 11.93
CA LYS A 25 2.74 -3.65 11.09
C LYS A 25 2.20 -4.77 12.00
N ILE A 26 0.96 -5.23 11.77
CA ILE A 26 0.34 -6.35 12.54
C ILE A 26 0.85 -7.73 12.08
N THR A 27 1.72 -7.80 11.07
CA THR A 27 2.32 -9.05 10.59
C THR A 27 3.83 -9.05 10.79
N GLY A 28 4.23 -9.50 11.98
CA GLY A 28 5.30 -10.48 12.18
C GLY A 28 6.75 -10.16 11.82
N ASP A 29 7.11 -8.96 11.36
CA ASP A 29 8.52 -8.62 11.16
C ASP A 29 8.84 -7.19 11.58
N LYS A 30 9.90 -7.07 12.39
CA LYS A 30 10.36 -5.84 13.05
C LYS A 30 11.18 -4.99 12.08
N SER A 31 10.56 -4.44 11.05
CA SER A 31 11.15 -3.33 10.32
C SER A 31 10.56 -2.02 10.81
N ASP A 32 11.29 -1.36 11.70
CA ASP A 32 11.04 0.03 12.07
C ASP A 32 11.20 0.89 10.81
N PHE A 33 10.07 1.22 10.18
CA PHE A 33 10.05 2.04 8.97
C PHE A 33 10.35 3.51 9.34
N ASN A 34 11.63 3.80 9.55
CA ASN A 34 12.18 5.12 9.85
C ASN A 34 12.36 5.92 8.55
N LEU A 35 11.27 6.40 7.96
CA LEU A 35 11.33 7.30 6.81
C LEU A 35 10.45 8.51 7.05
N LYS A 36 11.09 9.60 7.51
CA LYS A 36 10.64 11.02 7.50
C LYS A 36 9.12 11.15 7.31
N SER A 37 8.40 10.69 8.34
CA SER A 37 6.94 10.71 8.58
C SER A 37 6.08 11.31 7.47
N LEU A 38 6.18 12.63 7.28
CA LEU A 38 5.30 13.41 6.43
C LEU A 38 5.58 13.24 4.94
N SER A 39 6.85 13.12 4.53
CA SER A 39 7.22 12.94 3.12
C SER A 39 6.72 11.58 2.60
N SER A 40 6.82 10.56 3.45
CA SER A 40 6.32 9.20 3.18
C SER A 40 4.80 9.16 3.05
N ILE A 41 4.08 9.86 3.94
CA ILE A 41 2.61 9.94 3.86
C ILE A 41 2.19 10.73 2.60
N ARG A 42 2.88 11.83 2.29
CA ARG A 42 2.61 12.60 1.06
C ARG A 42 2.82 11.76 -0.19
N SER A 43 3.88 10.95 -0.24
CA SER A 43 4.13 10.09 -1.40
C SER A 43 3.05 9.01 -1.53
N LEU A 44 2.54 8.47 -0.42
CA LEU A 44 1.47 7.48 -0.39
C LEU A 44 0.10 8.02 -0.84
N LEU A 45 -0.25 9.25 -0.46
CA LEU A 45 -1.59 9.82 -0.68
C LEU A 45 -1.72 10.56 -2.02
N THR A 46 -1.11 10.02 -3.07
CA THR A 46 -1.23 10.59 -4.43
C THR A 46 -2.43 10.00 -5.19
N ASN A 47 -3.01 10.79 -6.09
CA ASN A 47 -4.14 10.36 -6.93
C ASN A 47 -3.81 9.09 -7.75
N GLU A 48 -2.57 8.98 -8.21
CA GLU A 48 -2.11 7.81 -8.96
C GLU A 48 -2.13 6.53 -8.12
N LYS A 49 -1.69 6.60 -6.85
CA LYS A 49 -1.75 5.46 -5.94
C LYS A 49 -3.18 5.12 -5.56
N ALA A 50 -4.03 6.12 -5.33
CA ALA A 50 -5.46 5.91 -5.11
C ALA A 50 -6.11 5.19 -6.31
N ARG A 51 -5.77 5.58 -7.54
CA ARG A 51 -6.24 4.93 -8.77
C ARG A 51 -5.77 3.48 -8.87
N ILE A 52 -4.51 3.19 -8.56
CA ILE A 52 -3.98 1.82 -8.53
C ILE A 52 -4.73 0.96 -7.51
N ILE A 53 -4.90 1.44 -6.28
CA ILE A 53 -5.64 0.73 -5.22
C ILE A 53 -7.08 0.47 -5.66
N HIS A 54 -7.75 1.48 -6.23
CA HIS A 54 -9.12 1.35 -6.73
C HIS A 54 -9.23 0.28 -7.81
N VAL A 55 -8.33 0.28 -8.80
CA VAL A 55 -8.31 -0.73 -9.88
C VAL A 55 -8.06 -2.12 -9.33
N ILE A 56 -7.10 -2.28 -8.42
CA ILE A 56 -6.83 -3.59 -7.80
C ILE A 56 -8.07 -4.10 -7.05
N LYS A 57 -8.73 -3.24 -6.27
CA LYS A 57 -9.92 -3.58 -5.48
C LYS A 57 -11.16 -3.89 -6.31
N THR A 58 -11.36 -3.19 -7.43
CA THR A 58 -12.60 -3.28 -8.23
C THR A 58 -12.49 -4.21 -9.44
N ARG A 59 -11.29 -4.41 -9.98
CA ARG A 59 -11.06 -5.16 -11.22
C ARG A 59 -10.33 -6.49 -11.01
N ASN A 60 -9.79 -6.75 -9.81
CA ASN A 60 -9.10 -8.00 -9.47
C ASN A 60 -8.07 -8.45 -10.53
N PRO A 61 -7.11 -7.59 -10.90
CA PRO A 61 -6.12 -7.91 -11.93
C PRO A 61 -5.25 -9.09 -11.51
N LYS A 62 -4.83 -9.91 -12.47
CA LYS A 62 -4.04 -11.13 -12.22
C LYS A 62 -2.53 -10.86 -12.17
N SER A 63 -2.10 -9.64 -12.47
CA SER A 63 -0.69 -9.26 -12.43
C SER A 63 -0.50 -7.74 -12.36
N ILE A 64 0.70 -7.31 -11.97
CA ILE A 64 1.13 -5.90 -12.04
C ILE A 64 1.04 -5.36 -13.49
N TYR A 65 1.30 -6.21 -14.49
CA TYR A 65 1.19 -5.83 -15.89
C TYR A 65 -0.24 -5.48 -16.29
N GLU A 66 -1.22 -6.25 -15.82
CA GLU A 66 -2.64 -5.95 -16.05
C GLU A 66 -3.04 -4.64 -15.37
N VAL A 67 -2.57 -4.38 -14.16
CA VAL A 67 -2.77 -3.07 -13.49
C VAL A 67 -2.27 -1.94 -14.39
N ALA A 68 -1.03 -2.04 -14.88
CA ALA A 68 -0.42 -1.03 -15.73
C ALA A 68 -1.23 -0.73 -16.99
N LYS A 69 -1.78 -1.77 -17.62
CA LYS A 69 -2.68 -1.63 -18.77
C LYS A 69 -4.00 -0.95 -18.40
N MET A 70 -4.60 -1.30 -17.26
CA MET A 70 -5.86 -0.71 -16.80
C MET A 70 -5.72 0.77 -16.41
N VAL A 71 -4.60 1.16 -15.81
CA VAL A 71 -4.33 2.58 -15.45
C VAL A 71 -3.68 3.37 -16.58
N GLN A 72 -3.37 2.72 -17.71
CA GLN A 72 -2.73 3.33 -18.89
C GLN A 72 -1.37 3.98 -18.57
N ARG A 73 -0.54 3.30 -17.76
CA ARG A 73 0.81 3.76 -17.41
C ARG A 73 1.85 2.70 -17.74
N ASP A 74 3.10 3.11 -17.82
CA ASP A 74 4.20 2.18 -18.05
C ASP A 74 4.38 1.23 -16.86
N PHE A 75 4.84 0.02 -17.15
CA PHE A 75 4.98 -1.04 -16.15
C PHE A 75 5.95 -0.67 -15.02
N LYS A 76 7.03 0.06 -15.32
CA LYS A 76 8.07 0.38 -14.34
C LYS A 76 7.50 1.30 -13.27
N SER A 77 6.80 2.36 -13.67
CA SER A 77 6.16 3.30 -12.74
C SER A 77 5.10 2.61 -11.88
N VAL A 78 4.24 1.78 -12.48
CA VAL A 78 3.20 1.06 -11.72
C VAL A 78 3.80 0.03 -10.77
N SER A 79 4.86 -0.67 -11.18
CA SER A 79 5.57 -1.62 -10.32
C SER A 79 6.18 -0.92 -9.11
N GLN A 80 6.83 0.23 -9.31
CA GLN A 80 7.36 1.05 -8.22
C GLN A 80 6.25 1.52 -7.27
N ASP A 81 5.13 1.98 -7.81
CA ASP A 81 3.97 2.41 -7.01
C ASP A 81 3.39 1.25 -6.18
N ILE A 82 3.27 0.05 -6.76
CA ILE A 82 2.74 -1.14 -6.07
C ILE A 82 3.71 -1.64 -5.00
N ASN A 83 5.01 -1.68 -5.27
CA ASN A 83 6.01 -2.10 -4.27
C ASN A 83 5.99 -1.17 -3.05
N LEU A 84 5.89 0.14 -3.27
CA LEU A 84 5.74 1.09 -2.17
C LEU A 84 4.46 0.77 -1.38
N LEU A 85 3.32 0.61 -2.05
CA LEU A 85 2.07 0.26 -1.38
C LEU A 85 2.13 -1.08 -0.62
N GLU A 86 2.93 -2.03 -1.10
CA GLU A 86 3.20 -3.30 -0.41
C GLU A 86 4.06 -3.09 0.86
N GLU A 87 5.12 -2.28 0.78
CA GLU A 87 5.96 -1.92 1.93
C GLU A 87 5.14 -1.30 3.07
N PHE A 88 4.17 -0.44 2.72
CA PHE A 88 3.24 0.16 3.70
C PHE A 88 2.09 -0.76 4.10
N GLY A 89 1.98 -1.95 3.50
CA GLY A 89 0.97 -2.96 3.81
C GLY A 89 -0.44 -2.59 3.38
N PHE A 90 -0.58 -1.87 2.25
CA PHE A 90 -1.87 -1.55 1.64
C PHE A 90 -2.24 -2.62 0.59
N ILE A 91 -1.22 -3.22 -0.02
CA ILE A 91 -1.30 -4.28 -1.01
C ILE A 91 -0.43 -5.46 -0.57
N ASP A 92 -0.84 -6.70 -0.87
CA ASP A 92 0.03 -7.87 -0.83
C ASP A 92 0.23 -8.39 -2.26
N LEU A 93 1.43 -8.93 -2.56
CA LEU A 93 1.71 -9.64 -3.80
C LEU A 93 1.66 -11.15 -3.61
N ILE A 94 0.55 -11.77 -4.04
CA ILE A 94 0.37 -13.22 -3.96
C ILE A 94 1.12 -13.89 -5.11
N LYS A 95 2.02 -14.81 -4.77
CA LYS A 95 2.74 -15.64 -5.75
C LYS A 95 1.79 -16.71 -6.30
N GLU A 96 1.56 -16.71 -7.61
CA GLU A 96 0.76 -17.70 -8.30
C GLU A 96 1.57 -18.37 -9.41
N ASN A 97 1.44 -19.70 -9.52
CA ASN A 97 2.03 -20.49 -10.59
C ASN A 97 0.93 -20.88 -11.58
N THR A 98 0.99 -20.36 -12.81
CA THR A 98 0.09 -20.77 -13.88
C THR A 98 0.92 -21.23 -15.07
N GLY A 99 0.80 -22.51 -15.43
CA GLY A 99 1.50 -23.08 -16.60
C GLY A 99 3.03 -22.94 -16.52
N GLY A 100 3.63 -23.14 -15.35
CA GLY A 100 5.07 -23.05 -15.14
C GLY A 100 5.65 -21.63 -15.02
N ARG A 101 4.83 -20.59 -15.18
CA ARG A 101 5.24 -19.18 -14.97
C ARG A 101 4.79 -18.68 -13.60
N LYS A 102 5.75 -18.11 -12.85
CA LYS A 102 5.50 -17.39 -11.59
C LYS A 102 4.95 -16.00 -11.91
N ARG A 103 3.83 -15.63 -11.30
CA ARG A 103 3.24 -14.29 -11.37
C ARG A 103 3.00 -13.74 -9.97
N LEU A 104 3.05 -12.42 -9.86
CA LEU A 104 2.69 -11.69 -8.65
C LEU A 104 1.33 -11.05 -8.88
N ARG A 105 0.32 -11.57 -8.20
CA ARG A 105 -1.04 -11.01 -8.23
C ARG A 105 -1.19 -9.99 -7.09
N PRO A 106 -1.41 -8.71 -7.40
CA PRO A 106 -1.64 -7.72 -6.37
C PRO A 106 -3.05 -7.84 -5.79
N VAL A 107 -3.16 -7.74 -4.47
CA VAL A 107 -4.44 -7.68 -3.75
C VAL A 107 -4.45 -6.58 -2.73
N THR A 108 -5.56 -5.86 -2.60
CA THR A 108 -5.70 -4.87 -1.51
C THR A 108 -5.96 -5.59 -0.19
N VAL A 109 -5.17 -5.26 0.83
CA VAL A 109 -5.27 -5.85 2.16
C VAL A 109 -5.88 -4.94 3.22
N ILE A 110 -6.14 -3.68 2.86
CA ILE A 110 -6.82 -2.70 3.72
C ILE A 110 -8.13 -2.22 3.11
N ASP A 111 -9.07 -1.89 3.97
CA ASP A 111 -10.32 -1.24 3.60
C ASP A 111 -10.36 0.21 4.04
N ILE A 112 -9.68 0.53 5.15
CA ILE A 112 -9.68 1.85 5.76
C ILE A 112 -8.25 2.22 6.16
N LEU A 113 -7.84 3.43 5.81
CA LEU A 113 -6.65 4.08 6.35
C LEU A 113 -7.09 5.13 7.37
N LYS A 114 -6.60 5.02 8.60
CA LYS A 114 -6.84 5.98 9.66
C LYS A 114 -5.52 6.67 10.00
N ILE A 115 -5.52 8.00 9.94
CA ILE A 115 -4.36 8.81 10.28
C ILE A 115 -4.74 9.64 11.51
N GLU A 116 -3.97 9.50 12.57
CA GLU A 116 -4.10 10.28 13.79
C GLU A 116 -2.87 11.16 13.94
N ILE A 117 -3.08 12.45 14.21
CA ILE A 117 -2.02 13.42 14.46
C ILE A 117 -2.16 13.87 15.91
N VAL A 118 -1.13 13.58 16.70
CA VAL A 118 -1.00 13.99 18.09
C VAL A 118 -0.02 15.16 18.12
N LEU A 119 -0.50 16.29 18.62
CA LEU A 119 0.23 17.54 18.76
C LEU A 119 0.74 17.71 20.19
#